data_AF-A0A2D7J208-F1
#
_entry.id   AF-A0A2D7J208-F1
#
_cell.length_a   1.000
_cell.length_b   1.000
_cell.length_c   1.000
_cell.angle_alpha   90.00
_cell.angle_beta   90.00
_cell.angle_gamma   90.00
#
_symmetry.space_group_name_H-M   'P 1'
#
loop_
_entity.id
_entity.type
_entity.pdbx_description
1 polymer ?
#
loop_
_entity_poly.entity_id
_entity_poly.type
_entity_poly.pdbx_seq_one_letter_code
_entity_poly.pdbx_strand_id
1 'polypeptide(L)'
;MKDLKSSAEPKLSSTLILLKGNESPEILMVLRHSDIEFAPGAMVFPGGKLTEDDRHEDWRLHCHGEFSGNEMAVRIGGIREAFEESGLLLATLADAAPDEYVGQDICDQLAPFRSGVDRGKISFLGLIRDHGLRLNLNALQPFAHWITPEFLPKRFDTRFYVARTPKGQHAVHDGRETTEAVWSCAEDVLARYAAGEVKLLFPTRVNLEMLEDLGATHSILKFAKAENVVEVLPVLQKKDTGNVLVIPVEAGYRVTEEPLERVMKTVG
;
A
#
# COMPACT_ATOMS: atom_id res chain seq x y z
N MET A 1 22.40 -24.40 -16.05
CA MET A 1 21.32 -23.88 -15.18
C MET A 1 20.44 -23.02 -16.05
N LYS A 2 19.14 -23.31 -16.17
CA LYS A 2 18.22 -22.48 -16.95
C LYS A 2 18.16 -21.09 -16.32
N ASP A 3 18.25 -20.07 -17.16
CA ASP A 3 18.05 -18.67 -16.79
C ASP A 3 16.69 -18.55 -16.07
N LEU A 4 16.73 -18.30 -14.77
CA LEU A 4 15.57 -17.94 -13.96
C LEU A 4 15.20 -16.49 -14.27
N LYS A 5 14.91 -16.17 -15.53
CA LYS A 5 14.31 -14.89 -15.92
C LYS A 5 12.88 -15.17 -16.36
N SER A 6 11.92 -14.67 -15.59
CA SER A 6 10.54 -14.55 -16.05
C SER A 6 10.49 -13.43 -17.10
N SER A 7 9.76 -13.64 -18.19
CA SER A 7 9.46 -12.58 -19.17
C SER A 7 8.26 -11.71 -18.75
N ALA A 8 7.72 -11.91 -17.54
CA ALA A 8 6.56 -11.15 -17.07
C ALA A 8 6.95 -9.70 -16.78
N GLU A 9 6.29 -8.76 -17.46
CA GLU A 9 6.38 -7.35 -17.12
C GLU A 9 5.73 -7.10 -15.75
N PRO A 10 6.35 -6.26 -14.89
CA PRO A 10 5.78 -5.93 -13.59
C PRO A 10 4.53 -5.08 -13.78
N LYS A 11 3.43 -5.47 -13.13
CA LYS A 11 2.19 -4.68 -13.13
C LYS A 11 2.31 -3.52 -12.15
N LEU A 12 1.95 -2.32 -12.60
CA LEU A 12 1.96 -1.14 -11.73
C LEU A 12 0.92 -1.30 -10.60
N SER A 13 1.32 -0.96 -9.39
CA SER A 13 0.54 -1.13 -8.16
C SER A 13 0.84 -0.01 -7.16
N SER A 14 -0.10 0.22 -6.25
CA SER A 14 0.04 1.20 -5.18
C SER A 14 -0.27 0.57 -3.83
N THR A 15 0.39 1.05 -2.79
CA THR A 15 0.18 0.64 -1.41
C THR A 15 0.14 1.87 -0.51
N LEU A 16 -0.83 1.93 0.41
CA LEU A 16 -0.96 3.02 1.38
C LEU A 16 -0.59 2.56 2.79
N ILE A 17 0.36 3.26 3.39
CA ILE A 17 0.68 3.20 4.81
C ILE A 17 -0.13 4.32 5.47
N LEU A 18 -1.27 3.96 6.07
CA LEU A 18 -2.13 4.91 6.77
C LEU A 18 -1.77 4.94 8.25
N LEU A 19 -1.48 6.14 8.75
CA LEU A 19 -1.06 6.37 10.14
C LEU A 19 -2.21 6.97 10.95
N LYS A 20 -2.40 6.46 12.16
CA LYS A 20 -3.36 6.96 13.14
C LYS A 20 -2.67 7.16 14.49
N GLY A 21 -2.77 8.37 15.04
CA GLY A 21 -2.03 8.77 16.25
C GLY A 21 -0.84 9.69 15.93
N ASN A 22 0.05 9.87 16.91
CA ASN A 22 1.21 10.76 16.82
C ASN A 22 2.51 10.09 17.25
N GLU A 23 2.71 9.85 18.56
CA GLU A 23 4.00 9.36 19.10
C GLU A 23 4.30 7.90 18.75
N SER A 24 3.31 7.02 18.89
CA SER A 24 3.37 5.62 18.47
C SER A 24 2.16 5.38 17.57
N PRO A 25 2.25 5.73 16.27
CA PRO A 25 1.10 5.62 15.40
C PRO A 25 0.73 4.16 15.18
N GLU A 26 -0.57 3.88 15.28
CA GLU A 26 -1.12 2.67 14.71
C GLU A 26 -1.08 2.78 13.18
N ILE A 27 -0.74 1.67 12.53
CA ILE A 27 -0.71 1.53 11.08
C ILE A 27 -1.87 0.63 10.68
N LEU A 28 -2.57 1.00 9.61
CA LEU A 28 -3.60 0.13 9.06
C LEU A 28 -2.96 -1.07 8.38
N MET A 29 -3.28 -2.25 8.90
CA MET A 29 -2.91 -3.54 8.34
C MET A 29 -4.17 -4.29 7.92
N VAL A 30 -4.09 -5.02 6.81
CA VAL A 30 -5.15 -5.92 6.35
C VAL A 30 -4.62 -7.34 6.25
N LEU A 31 -5.43 -8.32 6.66
CA LEU A 31 -5.10 -9.73 6.53
C LEU A 31 -5.70 -10.28 5.25
N ARG A 32 -4.85 -10.72 4.31
CA ARG A 32 -5.32 -11.31 3.04
C ARG A 32 -6.01 -12.64 3.28
N HIS A 33 -7.12 -12.88 2.59
CA HIS A 33 -7.79 -14.18 2.59
C HIS A 33 -6.83 -15.29 2.15
N SER A 34 -6.97 -16.48 2.72
CA SER A 34 -6.14 -17.65 2.42
C SER A 34 -6.26 -18.16 0.98
N ASP A 35 -7.28 -17.70 0.26
CA ASP A 35 -7.67 -18.22 -1.05
C ASP A 35 -7.19 -17.32 -2.19
N ILE A 36 -6.43 -16.26 -1.86
CA ILE A 36 -5.85 -15.34 -2.84
C ILE A 36 -4.60 -15.97 -3.46
N GLU A 37 -4.46 -15.84 -4.77
CA GLU A 37 -3.39 -16.48 -5.54
C GLU A 37 -1.96 -15.91 -5.30
N PHE A 38 -1.78 -14.93 -4.42
CA PHE A 38 -0.49 -14.34 -4.07
C PHE A 38 -0.49 -13.90 -2.60
N ALA A 39 0.46 -14.43 -1.83
CA ALA A 39 0.64 -14.15 -0.40
C ALA A 39 -0.59 -14.49 0.49
N PRO A 40 -1.14 -15.72 0.41
CA PRO A 40 -2.32 -16.10 1.18
C PRO A 40 -2.05 -16.09 2.70
N GLY A 41 -2.96 -15.45 3.45
CA GLY A 41 -2.84 -15.31 4.91
C GLY A 41 -1.70 -14.37 5.35
N ALA A 42 -1.13 -13.59 4.43
CA ALA A 42 -0.17 -12.55 4.78
C ALA A 42 -0.88 -11.30 5.26
N MET A 43 -0.27 -10.65 6.26
CA MET A 43 -0.68 -9.32 6.68
C MET A 43 0.07 -8.30 5.83
N VAL A 44 -0.66 -7.36 5.24
CA VAL A 44 -0.15 -6.35 4.30
C VAL A 44 -0.73 -4.97 4.64
N PHE A 45 -0.17 -3.92 4.06
CA PHE A 45 -0.84 -2.63 4.02
C PHE A 45 -1.88 -2.63 2.89
N PRO A 46 -2.91 -1.77 2.95
CA PRO A 46 -3.88 -1.67 1.86
C PRO A 46 -3.24 -1.34 0.53
N GLY A 47 -3.64 -2.04 -0.53
CA GLY A 47 -3.10 -1.78 -1.86
C GLY A 47 -3.24 -2.90 -2.87
N GLY A 48 -3.11 -2.51 -4.13
CA GLY A 48 -3.34 -3.42 -5.24
C GLY A 48 -2.90 -2.86 -6.59
N LYS A 49 -3.35 -3.53 -7.63
CA LYS A 49 -3.00 -3.22 -9.02
C LYS A 49 -3.79 -2.01 -9.49
N LEU A 50 -3.17 -1.17 -10.29
CA LEU A 50 -3.92 -0.11 -10.96
C LEU A 50 -4.92 -0.71 -11.97
N THR A 51 -6.04 -0.02 -12.09
CA THR A 51 -7.08 -0.26 -13.08
C THR A 51 -7.02 0.79 -14.19
N GLU A 52 -7.81 0.61 -15.25
CA GLU A 52 -7.96 1.63 -16.29
C GLU A 52 -8.69 2.88 -15.77
N ASP A 53 -9.63 2.71 -14.84
CA ASP A 53 -10.37 3.81 -14.21
C ASP A 53 -9.40 4.74 -13.46
N ASP A 54 -8.37 4.21 -12.80
CA ASP A 54 -7.31 4.99 -12.11
C ASP A 54 -6.52 5.91 -13.08
N ARG A 55 -6.52 5.60 -14.38
CA ARG A 55 -5.78 6.32 -15.42
C ARG A 55 -6.64 7.32 -16.19
N HIS A 56 -7.93 7.38 -15.89
CA HIS A 56 -8.88 8.22 -16.62
C HIS A 56 -8.51 9.70 -16.51
N GLU A 57 -8.58 10.44 -17.62
CA GLU A 57 -8.09 11.82 -17.66
C GLU A 57 -8.93 12.81 -16.84
N ASP A 58 -10.22 12.52 -16.67
CA ASP A 58 -11.15 13.34 -15.87
C ASP A 58 -10.81 13.39 -14.38
N TRP A 59 -9.95 12.50 -13.87
CA TRP A 59 -9.45 12.60 -12.50
C TRP A 59 -8.79 13.94 -12.20
N ARG A 60 -8.28 14.65 -13.22
CA ARG A 60 -7.76 16.02 -13.07
C ARG A 60 -8.78 17.01 -12.50
N LEU A 61 -10.07 16.76 -12.69
CA LEU A 61 -11.17 17.58 -12.15
C LEU A 61 -11.62 17.14 -10.75
N HIS A 62 -11.26 15.91 -10.35
CA HIS A 62 -11.75 15.25 -9.13
C HIS A 62 -10.64 14.96 -8.11
N CYS A 63 -9.52 15.67 -8.22
CA CYS A 63 -8.38 15.54 -7.32
C CYS A 63 -7.88 16.91 -6.84
N HIS A 64 -7.32 16.94 -5.63
CA HIS A 64 -6.40 17.97 -5.19
C HIS A 64 -4.96 17.53 -5.47
N GLY A 65 -4.11 18.48 -5.85
CA GLY A 65 -2.71 18.23 -6.20
C GLY A 65 -2.46 18.28 -7.71
N GLU A 66 -1.26 18.73 -8.07
CA GLU A 66 -0.84 18.92 -9.46
C GLU A 66 0.02 17.74 -9.90
N PHE A 67 -0.62 16.59 -10.09
CA PHE A 67 0.04 15.36 -10.55
C PHE A 67 -0.44 14.99 -11.96
N SER A 68 0.37 14.21 -12.68
CA SER A 68 0.00 13.74 -14.02
C SER A 68 0.54 12.34 -14.31
N GLY A 69 0.03 11.71 -15.38
CA GLY A 69 0.49 10.41 -15.85
C GLY A 69 0.42 9.32 -14.79
N ASN A 70 1.47 8.49 -14.75
CA ASN A 70 1.55 7.38 -13.79
C ASN A 70 1.56 7.85 -12.34
N GLU A 71 2.14 9.02 -12.03
CA GLU A 71 2.17 9.48 -10.64
C GLU A 71 0.75 9.75 -10.10
N MET A 72 -0.08 10.42 -10.91
CA MET A 72 -1.48 10.66 -10.56
C MET A 72 -2.23 9.33 -10.42
N ALA A 73 -2.10 8.44 -11.41
CA ALA A 73 -2.82 7.16 -11.44
C ALA A 73 -2.46 6.25 -10.26
N VAL A 74 -1.19 6.22 -9.85
CA VAL A 74 -0.76 5.39 -8.73
C VAL A 74 -1.29 5.95 -7.40
N ARG A 75 -1.31 7.27 -7.21
CA ARG A 75 -1.90 7.88 -6.00
C ARG A 75 -3.41 7.62 -5.92
N ILE A 76 -4.11 7.71 -7.05
CA ILE A 76 -5.55 7.39 -7.15
C ILE A 76 -5.78 5.92 -6.81
N GLY A 77 -5.03 5.01 -7.44
CA GLY A 77 -5.12 3.58 -7.18
C GLY A 77 -4.90 3.25 -5.70
N GLY A 78 -3.94 3.90 -5.04
CA GLY A 78 -3.74 3.73 -3.59
C GLY A 78 -4.97 4.12 -2.76
N ILE A 79 -5.60 5.27 -3.06
CA ILE A 79 -6.81 5.70 -2.34
C ILE A 79 -7.99 4.79 -2.65
N ARG A 80 -8.15 4.36 -3.91
CA ARG A 80 -9.19 3.41 -4.34
C ARG A 80 -9.08 2.10 -3.56
N GLU A 81 -7.89 1.50 -3.51
CA GLU A 81 -7.66 0.24 -2.80
C GLU A 81 -7.91 0.38 -1.29
N ALA A 82 -7.49 1.50 -0.68
CA ALA A 82 -7.82 1.76 0.72
C ALA A 82 -9.35 1.88 0.96
N PHE A 83 -10.08 2.49 0.04
CA PHE A 83 -11.55 2.54 0.08
C PHE A 83 -12.17 1.14 -0.08
N GLU A 84 -11.71 0.36 -1.06
CA GLU A 84 -12.19 -1.00 -1.32
C GLU A 84 -11.98 -1.90 -0.11
N GLU A 85 -10.76 -1.94 0.45
CA GLU A 85 -10.37 -2.89 1.50
C GLU A 85 -10.76 -2.43 2.91
N SER A 86 -10.80 -1.13 3.17
CA SER A 86 -11.00 -0.60 4.54
C SER A 86 -12.12 0.43 4.69
N GLY A 87 -12.70 0.92 3.60
CA GLY A 87 -13.74 1.96 3.62
C GLY A 87 -13.21 3.36 3.97
N LEU A 88 -11.92 3.51 4.24
CA LEU A 88 -11.29 4.81 4.45
C LEU A 88 -11.16 5.56 3.13
N LEU A 89 -11.38 6.87 3.17
CA LEU A 89 -11.35 7.70 1.98
C LEU A 89 -10.65 9.03 2.26
N LEU A 90 -9.52 9.24 1.57
CA LEU A 90 -8.78 10.50 1.60
C LEU A 90 -9.38 11.47 0.59
N ALA A 91 -10.59 11.96 0.88
CA ALA A 91 -11.32 12.89 0.02
C ALA A 91 -11.94 14.03 0.82
N THR A 92 -12.24 15.12 0.12
CA THR A 92 -13.01 16.27 0.60
C THR A 92 -14.27 16.43 -0.23
N LEU A 93 -15.22 17.26 0.21
CA LEU A 93 -16.23 17.82 -0.69
C LEU A 93 -15.56 18.70 -1.75
N ALA A 94 -16.17 18.82 -2.93
CA ALA A 94 -15.55 19.48 -4.08
C ALA A 94 -15.20 20.96 -3.85
N ASP A 95 -15.96 21.64 -3.01
CA ASP A 95 -15.82 23.05 -2.62
C ASP A 95 -15.07 23.25 -1.29
N ALA A 96 -14.74 22.17 -0.59
CA ALA A 96 -14.02 22.19 0.68
C ALA A 96 -12.50 22.36 0.48
N ALA A 97 -11.84 22.88 1.52
CA ALA A 97 -10.38 22.97 1.53
C ALA A 97 -9.73 21.57 1.56
N PRO A 98 -8.51 21.38 1.03
CA PRO A 98 -7.86 20.05 0.97
C PRO A 98 -7.71 19.33 2.31
N ASP A 99 -7.64 20.06 3.43
CA ASP A 99 -7.53 19.53 4.79
C ASP A 99 -8.87 19.28 5.49
N GLU A 100 -9.99 19.67 4.87
CA GLU A 100 -11.36 19.42 5.31
C GLU A 100 -11.88 18.08 4.75
N TYR A 101 -11.33 16.99 5.26
CA TYR A 101 -11.73 15.64 4.86
C TYR A 101 -13.19 15.33 5.20
N VAL A 102 -13.81 14.49 4.38
CA VAL A 102 -15.13 13.93 4.68
C VAL A 102 -15.10 13.03 5.91
N GLY A 103 -16.21 13.02 6.65
CA GLY A 103 -16.39 12.21 7.85
C GLY A 103 -16.88 10.79 7.56
N GLN A 104 -17.14 10.06 8.66
CA GLN A 104 -17.68 8.69 8.60
C GLN A 104 -19.05 8.64 7.92
N ASP A 105 -19.85 9.69 8.01
CA ASP A 105 -21.18 9.79 7.40
C ASP A 105 -21.15 9.64 5.88
N ILE A 106 -20.15 10.22 5.21
CA ILE A 106 -19.93 10.03 3.78
C ILE A 106 -19.34 8.65 3.50
N CYS A 107 -18.39 8.18 4.30
CA CYS A 107 -17.86 6.82 4.18
C CYS A 107 -18.97 5.75 4.25
N ASP A 108 -19.92 5.92 5.17
CA ASP A 108 -21.07 5.01 5.35
C ASP A 108 -22.03 5.06 4.16
N GLN A 109 -22.27 6.24 3.58
CA GLN A 109 -23.06 6.38 2.35
C GLN A 109 -22.39 5.67 1.16
N LEU A 110 -21.06 5.68 1.10
CA LEU A 110 -20.29 5.05 0.02
C LEU A 110 -20.05 3.55 0.24
N ALA A 111 -20.16 3.06 1.48
CA ALA A 111 -19.86 1.67 1.84
C ALA A 111 -20.58 0.62 0.98
N PRO A 112 -21.87 0.76 0.61
CA PRO A 112 -22.57 -0.20 -0.26
C PRO A 112 -21.95 -0.35 -1.66
N PHE A 113 -21.19 0.63 -2.13
CA PHE A 113 -20.58 0.62 -3.46
C PHE A 113 -19.20 -0.03 -3.50
N ARG A 114 -18.52 -0.20 -2.35
CA ARG A 114 -17.15 -0.72 -2.24
C ARG A 114 -16.93 -1.99 -3.07
N SER A 115 -17.80 -2.98 -2.88
CA SER A 115 -17.67 -4.25 -3.58
C SER A 115 -18.06 -4.20 -5.07
N GLY A 116 -18.77 -3.15 -5.49
CA GLY A 116 -18.98 -2.86 -6.91
C GLY A 116 -17.73 -2.26 -7.56
N VAL A 117 -17.03 -1.38 -6.84
CA VAL A 117 -15.78 -0.75 -7.27
C VAL A 117 -14.65 -1.79 -7.37
N ASP A 118 -14.43 -2.57 -6.31
CA ASP A 118 -13.47 -3.69 -6.27
C ASP A 118 -13.65 -4.66 -7.45
N ARG A 119 -14.90 -4.96 -7.82
CA ARG A 119 -15.22 -5.86 -8.94
C ARG A 119 -15.22 -5.19 -10.32
N GLY A 120 -14.86 -3.90 -10.40
CA GLY A 120 -14.89 -3.11 -11.63
C GLY A 120 -16.30 -2.96 -12.23
N LYS A 121 -17.35 -3.17 -11.44
CA LYS A 121 -18.76 -3.01 -11.87
C LYS A 121 -19.26 -1.57 -11.68
N ILE A 122 -18.59 -0.81 -10.82
CA ILE A 122 -18.86 0.59 -10.54
C ILE A 122 -17.55 1.35 -10.77
N SER A 123 -17.59 2.41 -11.58
CA SER A 123 -16.43 3.30 -11.76
C SER A 123 -16.18 4.06 -10.46
N PHE A 124 -14.94 4.04 -9.97
CA PHE A 124 -14.57 4.80 -8.79
C PHE A 124 -14.60 6.29 -9.08
N LEU A 125 -14.11 6.71 -10.25
CA LEU A 125 -14.24 8.08 -10.73
C LEU A 125 -15.70 8.53 -10.78
N GLY A 126 -16.58 7.70 -11.34
CA GLY A 126 -18.02 7.97 -11.38
C GLY A 126 -18.59 8.16 -9.97
N LEU A 127 -18.24 7.27 -9.03
CA LEU A 127 -18.69 7.37 -7.65
C LEU A 127 -18.24 8.68 -6.97
N ILE A 128 -16.96 9.04 -7.11
CA ILE A 128 -16.39 10.29 -6.57
C ILE A 128 -17.07 11.51 -7.18
N ARG A 129 -17.26 11.52 -8.50
CA ARG A 129 -17.95 12.61 -9.20
C ARG A 129 -19.40 12.76 -8.75
N ASP A 130 -20.15 11.67 -8.72
CA ASP A 130 -21.59 11.67 -8.46
C ASP A 130 -21.92 12.09 -7.01
N HIS A 131 -20.97 11.96 -6.08
CA HIS A 131 -21.07 12.44 -4.70
C HIS A 131 -20.42 13.81 -4.47
N GLY A 132 -19.95 14.49 -5.53
CA GLY A 132 -19.34 15.81 -5.42
C GLY A 132 -18.05 15.81 -4.59
N LEU A 133 -17.24 14.77 -4.73
CA LEU A 133 -16.01 14.58 -3.95
C LEU A 133 -14.76 14.90 -4.78
N ARG A 134 -13.66 15.17 -4.06
CA ARG A 134 -12.31 15.28 -4.62
C ARG A 134 -11.31 14.49 -3.78
N LEU A 135 -10.51 13.63 -4.41
CA LEU A 135 -9.44 12.91 -3.73
C LEU A 135 -8.31 13.85 -3.37
N ASN A 136 -7.74 13.75 -2.18
CA ASN A 136 -6.60 14.57 -1.78
C ASN A 136 -5.27 13.86 -2.06
N LEU A 137 -4.73 14.01 -3.28
CA LEU A 137 -3.47 13.37 -3.67
C LEU A 137 -2.24 13.98 -2.98
N ASN A 138 -2.33 15.25 -2.55
CA ASN A 138 -1.27 15.94 -1.79
C ASN A 138 -1.03 15.32 -0.41
N ALA A 139 -2.02 14.61 0.14
CA ALA A 139 -1.90 13.95 1.43
C ALA A 139 -0.91 12.78 1.39
N LEU A 140 -0.70 12.18 0.22
CA LEU A 140 0.15 11.01 0.03
C LEU A 140 1.60 11.48 -0.12
N GLN A 141 2.49 10.99 0.74
CA GLN A 141 3.93 11.26 0.64
C GLN A 141 4.64 10.00 0.13
N PRO A 142 5.49 10.07 -0.92
CA PRO A 142 6.26 8.92 -1.38
C PRO A 142 7.08 8.32 -0.23
N PHE A 143 6.98 7.01 -0.02
CA PHE A 143 7.66 6.34 1.10
C PHE A 143 8.65 5.27 0.65
N ALA A 144 8.26 4.41 -0.29
CA ALA A 144 9.11 3.35 -0.82
C ALA A 144 8.71 2.97 -2.25
N HIS A 145 9.63 2.32 -2.96
CA HIS A 145 9.36 1.80 -4.30
C HIS A 145 9.99 0.41 -4.46
N TRP A 146 9.16 -0.60 -4.70
CA TRP A 146 9.59 -1.98 -4.81
C TRP A 146 9.17 -2.61 -6.12
N ILE A 147 10.10 -3.29 -6.78
CA ILE A 147 9.83 -4.10 -7.97
C ILE A 147 10.08 -5.57 -7.63
N THR A 148 9.10 -6.41 -7.93
CA THR A 148 9.21 -7.85 -7.68
C THR A 148 10.36 -8.47 -8.50
N PRO A 149 11.18 -9.37 -7.92
CA PRO A 149 12.33 -9.99 -8.59
C PRO A 149 12.00 -10.61 -9.94
N GLU A 150 12.97 -10.55 -10.87
CA GLU A 150 12.79 -10.99 -12.27
C GLU A 150 12.49 -12.49 -12.42
N PHE A 151 12.86 -13.33 -11.45
CA PHE A 151 12.64 -14.77 -11.55
C PHE A 151 11.24 -15.22 -11.12
N LEU A 152 10.46 -14.33 -10.51
CA LEU A 152 9.10 -14.64 -10.08
C LEU A 152 8.11 -14.46 -11.24
N PRO A 153 7.10 -15.36 -11.39
CA PRO A 153 6.16 -15.31 -12.50
C PRO A 153 5.14 -14.17 -12.37
N LYS A 154 4.75 -13.83 -11.14
CA LYS A 154 3.87 -12.69 -10.84
C LYS A 154 4.74 -11.55 -10.33
N ARG A 155 4.72 -10.43 -11.04
CA ARG A 155 5.57 -9.27 -10.75
C ARG A 155 4.75 -7.99 -10.64
N PHE A 156 5.14 -7.16 -9.68
CA PHE A 156 4.56 -5.87 -9.40
C PHE A 156 5.64 -4.80 -9.33
N ASP A 157 5.35 -3.61 -9.85
CA ASP A 157 6.05 -2.35 -9.58
C ASP A 157 5.16 -1.59 -8.60
N THR A 158 5.53 -1.57 -7.33
CA THR A 158 4.71 -1.11 -6.22
C THR A 158 5.27 0.19 -5.64
N ARG A 159 4.48 1.26 -5.73
CA ARG A 159 4.77 2.53 -5.05
C ARG A 159 4.04 2.57 -3.72
N PHE A 160 4.80 2.77 -2.66
CA PHE A 160 4.27 2.95 -1.31
C PHE A 160 4.14 4.45 -1.03
N TYR A 161 2.98 4.85 -0.55
CA TYR A 161 2.76 6.19 -0.02
C TYR A 161 2.40 6.10 1.46
N VAL A 162 2.83 7.08 2.23
CA VAL A 162 2.42 7.25 3.62
C VAL A 162 1.52 8.48 3.76
N ALA A 163 0.47 8.37 4.56
CA ALA A 163 -0.44 9.46 4.84
C ALA A 163 -1.03 9.36 6.24
N ARG A 164 -1.51 10.50 6.77
CA ARG A 164 -2.37 10.47 7.96
C ARG A 164 -3.77 10.03 7.57
N THR A 165 -4.38 9.24 8.45
CA THR A 165 -5.78 8.87 8.32
C THR A 165 -6.68 10.08 8.61
N PRO A 166 -7.70 10.35 7.78
CA PRO A 166 -8.71 11.36 8.10
C PRO A 166 -9.34 11.12 9.48
N LYS A 167 -9.49 12.21 10.25
CA LYS A 167 -10.04 12.10 11.62
C LYS A 167 -11.50 11.64 11.59
N GLY A 168 -11.85 10.75 12.49
CA GLY A 168 -13.23 10.29 12.67
C GLY A 168 -13.70 9.20 11.70
N GLN A 169 -12.86 8.79 10.73
CA GLN A 169 -13.15 7.61 9.92
C GLN A 169 -12.72 6.32 10.63
N HIS A 170 -13.47 5.25 10.42
CA HIS A 170 -13.28 3.93 10.99
C HIS A 170 -13.01 2.92 9.87
N ALA A 171 -11.90 2.19 10.01
CA ALA A 171 -11.57 1.12 9.08
C ALA A 171 -12.50 -0.09 9.31
N VAL A 172 -13.10 -0.60 8.24
CA VAL A 172 -13.93 -1.80 8.22
C VAL A 172 -13.52 -2.67 7.04
N HIS A 173 -13.11 -3.91 7.30
CA HIS A 173 -12.67 -4.85 6.26
C HIS A 173 -13.80 -5.14 5.25
N ASP A 174 -13.43 -5.52 4.02
CA ASP A 174 -14.38 -5.85 2.96
C ASP A 174 -15.03 -7.24 3.11
N GLY A 175 -14.41 -8.11 3.92
CA GLY A 175 -14.90 -9.47 4.21
C GLY A 175 -14.75 -10.45 3.04
N ARG A 176 -14.00 -10.08 1.99
CA ARG A 176 -13.79 -10.91 0.80
C ARG A 176 -12.30 -11.10 0.53
N GLU A 177 -11.60 -10.03 0.14
CA GLU A 177 -10.16 -10.11 -0.12
C GLU A 177 -9.37 -9.99 1.18
N THR A 178 -9.95 -9.30 2.15
CA THR A 178 -9.40 -9.11 3.48
C THR A 178 -10.35 -9.69 4.53
N THR A 179 -9.82 -10.53 5.40
CA THR A 179 -10.61 -11.12 6.49
C THR A 179 -10.64 -10.22 7.71
N GLU A 180 -9.65 -9.34 7.85
CA GLU A 180 -9.53 -8.42 8.98
C GLU A 180 -8.85 -7.12 8.53
N ALA A 181 -9.27 -6.00 9.11
CA ALA A 181 -8.62 -4.69 9.02
C ALA A 181 -8.28 -4.27 10.45
N VAL A 182 -6.99 -4.12 10.75
CA VAL A 182 -6.48 -3.97 12.11
C VAL A 182 -5.56 -2.75 12.17
N TRP A 183 -5.81 -1.90 13.16
CA TRP A 183 -4.87 -0.86 13.57
C TRP A 183 -3.84 -1.49 14.51
N SER A 184 -2.56 -1.45 14.15
CA SER A 184 -1.48 -2.02 14.97
C SER A 184 -0.22 -1.17 14.85
N CYS A 185 0.53 -1.03 15.95
CA CYS A 185 1.86 -0.45 15.89
C CYS A 185 2.83 -1.39 15.15
N ALA A 186 3.90 -0.84 14.57
CA ALA A 186 4.87 -1.62 13.79
C ALA A 186 5.54 -2.71 14.65
N GLU A 187 5.87 -2.37 15.89
CA GLU A 187 6.49 -3.23 16.90
C GLU A 187 5.65 -4.48 17.14
N ASP A 188 4.33 -4.31 17.34
CA ASP A 188 3.41 -5.41 17.62
C ASP A 188 3.29 -6.37 16.42
N VAL A 189 3.25 -5.81 15.21
CA VAL A 189 3.21 -6.63 13.98
C VAL A 189 4.49 -7.44 13.82
N LEU A 190 5.64 -6.79 14.03
CA LEU A 190 6.96 -7.43 13.92
C LEU A 190 7.14 -8.50 14.99
N ALA A 191 6.65 -8.27 16.22
CA ALA A 191 6.66 -9.25 17.29
C ALA A 191 5.83 -10.49 16.94
N ARG A 192 4.61 -10.31 16.43
CA ARG A 192 3.75 -11.41 15.95
C ARG A 192 4.39 -12.18 14.80
N TYR A 193 5.07 -11.49 13.89
CA TYR A 193 5.83 -12.13 12.81
C TYR A 193 7.00 -12.96 13.36
N ALA A 194 7.77 -12.42 14.32
CA ALA A 194 8.87 -13.14 14.97
C ALA A 194 8.38 -14.38 15.74
N ALA A 195 7.17 -14.32 16.31
CA ALA A 195 6.50 -15.46 16.95
C ALA A 195 5.89 -16.47 15.95
N GLY A 196 5.87 -16.15 14.65
CA GLY A 196 5.28 -17.01 13.62
C GLY A 196 3.75 -16.97 13.55
N GLU A 197 3.11 -16.01 14.21
CA GLU A 197 1.65 -15.85 14.28
C GLU A 197 1.06 -15.21 13.02
N VAL A 198 1.85 -14.37 12.35
CA VAL A 198 1.47 -13.74 11.08
C VAL A 198 2.56 -13.94 10.04
N LYS A 199 2.17 -13.93 8.75
CA LYS A 199 3.10 -13.92 7.63
C LYS A 199 3.26 -12.50 7.11
N LEU A 200 4.51 -12.09 6.86
CA LEU A 200 4.82 -10.81 6.22
C LEU A 200 5.63 -11.04 4.96
N LEU A 201 5.27 -10.33 3.90
CA LEU A 201 6.10 -10.23 2.69
C LEU A 201 7.37 -9.46 3.02
N PHE A 202 8.47 -9.76 2.33
CA PHE A 202 9.75 -9.10 2.58
C PHE A 202 9.65 -7.55 2.48
N PRO A 203 9.02 -6.96 1.44
CA PRO A 203 8.79 -5.52 1.39
C PRO A 203 7.96 -4.99 2.57
N THR A 204 6.90 -5.70 2.97
CA THR A 204 6.06 -5.30 4.11
C THR A 204 6.87 -5.28 5.41
N ARG A 205 7.64 -6.34 5.67
CA ARG A 205 8.45 -6.47 6.88
C ARG A 205 9.49 -5.35 7.00
N VAL A 206 10.29 -5.10 5.98
CA VAL A 206 11.35 -4.08 6.09
C VAL A 206 10.82 -2.65 6.10
N ASN A 207 9.65 -2.41 5.49
CA ASN A 207 8.95 -1.12 5.66
C ASN A 207 8.39 -0.97 7.08
N LEU A 208 7.88 -2.03 7.71
CA LEU A 208 7.48 -2.00 9.13
C LEU A 208 8.68 -1.75 10.05
N GLU A 209 9.82 -2.41 9.79
CA GLU A 209 11.07 -2.14 10.51
C GLU A 209 11.44 -0.66 10.37
N MET A 210 11.48 -0.11 9.15
CA MET A 210 11.75 1.32 8.94
C MET A 210 10.76 2.24 9.67
N LEU A 211 9.47 1.89 9.74
CA LEU A 211 8.47 2.66 10.49
C LEU A 211 8.74 2.61 12.00
N GLU A 212 9.15 1.46 12.54
CA GLU A 212 9.63 1.31 13.93
C GLU A 212 10.85 2.21 14.20
N ASP A 213 11.86 2.27 13.31
CA ASP A 213 13.03 3.18 13.47
C ASP A 213 12.61 4.64 13.55
N LEU A 214 11.67 5.05 12.70
CA LEU A 214 11.23 6.43 12.58
C LEU A 214 10.32 6.84 13.76
N GLY A 215 9.56 5.88 14.31
CA GLY A 215 8.69 6.04 15.48
C GLY A 215 7.53 7.00 15.21
N ALA A 216 7.65 8.24 15.66
CA ALA A 216 6.54 9.19 15.64
C ALA A 216 6.09 9.57 14.21
N THR A 217 4.79 9.83 14.05
CA THR A 217 4.17 10.23 12.78
C THR A 217 4.85 11.44 12.15
N HIS A 218 5.28 12.42 12.95
CA HIS A 218 5.99 13.58 12.42
C HIS A 218 7.32 13.18 11.77
N SER A 219 8.09 12.29 12.40
CA SER A 219 9.35 11.78 11.87
C SER A 219 9.13 10.97 10.59
N ILE A 220 8.12 10.11 10.56
CA ILE A 220 7.76 9.32 9.37
C ILE A 220 7.41 10.23 8.19
N LEU A 221 6.52 11.21 8.40
CA LEU A 221 6.13 12.14 7.33
C LEU A 221 7.28 13.06 6.90
N LYS A 222 8.15 13.45 7.84
CA LYS A 222 9.35 14.25 7.52
C LYS A 222 10.33 13.44 6.66
N PHE A 223 10.52 12.16 6.96
CA PHE A 223 11.32 11.25 6.14
C PHE A 223 10.76 11.14 4.73
N ALA A 224 9.45 10.86 4.60
CA ALA A 224 8.78 10.72 3.31
C ALA A 224 8.86 12.00 2.44
N LYS A 225 8.69 13.17 3.07
CA LYS A 225 8.81 14.48 2.41
C LYS A 225 10.20 14.81 1.87
N ALA A 226 11.23 14.10 2.29
CA ALA A 226 12.57 14.29 1.74
C ALA A 226 12.72 13.67 0.34
N GLU A 227 11.73 12.88 -0.12
CA GLU A 227 11.62 12.31 -1.47
C GLU A 227 12.86 11.51 -1.94
N ASN A 228 13.63 10.97 -1.00
CA ASN A 228 14.83 10.15 -1.29
C ASN A 228 14.47 8.68 -1.58
N VAL A 229 13.35 8.44 -2.29
CA VAL A 229 12.88 7.07 -2.57
C VAL A 229 13.78 6.41 -3.60
N VAL A 230 14.43 5.32 -3.19
CA VAL A 230 15.25 4.47 -4.07
C VAL A 230 14.38 3.33 -4.61
N GLU A 231 14.50 3.04 -5.90
CA GLU A 231 13.90 1.85 -6.51
C GLU A 231 14.57 0.58 -5.98
N VAL A 232 13.77 -0.32 -5.41
CA VAL A 232 14.24 -1.59 -4.86
C VAL A 232 13.84 -2.72 -5.78
N LEU A 233 14.80 -3.24 -6.56
CA LEU A 233 14.67 -4.49 -7.30
C LEU A 233 15.57 -5.55 -6.63
N PRO A 234 15.02 -6.51 -5.86
CA PRO A 234 15.85 -7.51 -5.21
C PRO A 234 16.47 -8.47 -6.24
N VAL A 235 17.79 -8.67 -6.12
CA VAL A 235 18.56 -9.53 -7.04
C VAL A 235 18.95 -10.82 -6.32
N LEU A 236 18.77 -11.95 -7.00
CA LEU A 236 19.19 -13.25 -6.50
C LEU A 236 20.73 -13.36 -6.57
N GLN A 237 21.36 -13.60 -5.42
CA GLN A 237 22.79 -13.90 -5.32
C GLN A 237 23.02 -15.26 -4.65
N LYS A 238 24.06 -15.96 -5.11
CA LYS A 238 24.54 -17.19 -4.48
C LYS A 238 25.65 -16.84 -3.50
N LYS A 239 25.51 -17.28 -2.26
CA LYS A 239 26.53 -17.18 -1.21
C LYS A 239 26.83 -18.57 -0.66
N ASP A 240 27.92 -18.68 0.11
CA ASP A 240 28.31 -19.93 0.77
C ASP A 240 27.24 -20.42 1.76
N THR A 241 26.45 -19.49 2.33
CA THR A 241 25.34 -19.76 3.24
C THR A 241 24.02 -20.11 2.53
N GLY A 242 24.00 -20.09 1.19
CA GLY A 242 22.81 -20.36 0.38
C GLY A 242 22.43 -19.21 -0.56
N ASN A 243 21.25 -19.33 -1.17
CA ASN A 243 20.70 -18.32 -2.05
C ASN A 243 20.04 -17.20 -1.23
N VAL A 244 20.39 -15.95 -1.53
CA VAL A 244 19.83 -14.75 -0.87
C VAL A 244 19.30 -13.77 -1.92
N LEU A 245 18.25 -13.02 -1.56
CA LEU A 245 17.88 -11.79 -2.24
C LEU A 245 18.64 -10.63 -1.63
N VAL A 246 19.25 -9.81 -2.48
CA VAL A 246 19.99 -8.61 -2.08
C VAL A 246 19.25 -7.38 -2.59
N ILE A 247 19.06 -6.38 -1.74
CA ILE A 247 18.47 -5.08 -2.08
C ILE A 247 19.51 -3.96 -1.95
N PRO A 248 19.32 -2.80 -2.62
CA PRO A 248 20.25 -1.67 -2.54
C PRO A 248 20.41 -1.16 -1.10
N VAL A 249 21.65 -0.88 -0.68
CA VAL A 249 21.94 -0.33 0.67
C VAL A 249 21.43 1.10 0.78
N GLU A 250 21.43 1.82 -0.34
CA GLU A 250 20.97 3.20 -0.49
C GLU A 250 19.47 3.35 -0.18
N ALA A 251 18.71 2.25 -0.24
CA ALA A 251 17.30 2.24 0.14
C ALA A 251 17.07 2.40 1.66
N GLY A 252 18.12 2.34 2.48
CA GLY A 252 18.07 2.73 3.89
C GLY A 252 17.42 1.72 4.84
N TYR A 253 17.17 0.49 4.38
CA TYR A 253 16.65 -0.58 5.23
C TYR A 253 17.73 -1.21 6.12
N ARG A 254 17.37 -1.58 7.36
CA ARG A 254 18.24 -2.31 8.29
C ARG A 254 18.76 -3.64 7.71
N VAL A 255 17.90 -4.32 6.95
CA VAL A 255 18.18 -5.62 6.34
C VAL A 255 18.28 -5.46 4.83
N THR A 256 19.48 -5.69 4.28
CA THR A 256 19.74 -5.60 2.84
C THR A 256 19.83 -6.98 2.16
N GLU A 257 19.75 -8.05 2.94
CA GLU A 257 19.82 -9.42 2.45
C GLU A 257 18.77 -10.29 3.12
N GLU A 258 18.05 -11.10 2.33
CA GLU A 258 17.02 -12.00 2.83
C GLU A 258 17.22 -13.40 2.24
N PRO A 259 17.26 -14.48 3.07
CA PRO A 259 17.32 -15.84 2.56
C PRO A 259 16.16 -16.14 1.61
N LEU A 260 16.49 -16.65 0.41
CA LEU A 260 15.48 -16.91 -0.63
C LEU A 260 14.38 -17.85 -0.12
N GLU A 261 14.74 -18.85 0.68
CA GLU A 261 13.77 -19.81 1.25
C GLU A 261 12.67 -19.11 2.07
N ARG A 262 13.01 -18.07 2.83
CA ARG A 262 12.04 -17.32 3.63
C ARG A 262 11.08 -16.54 2.74
N VAL A 263 11.59 -15.93 1.67
CA VAL A 263 10.75 -15.22 0.68
C VAL A 263 9.79 -16.19 0.01
N MET A 264 10.29 -17.35 -0.44
CA MET A 264 9.49 -18.36 -1.12
C MET A 264 8.38 -18.95 -0.24
N LYS A 265 8.56 -18.99 1.09
CA LYS A 265 7.52 -19.42 2.05
C LYS A 265 6.33 -18.45 2.16
N THR A 266 6.51 -17.18 1.79
CA THR A 266 5.43 -16.18 1.87
C THR A 266 4.76 -15.95 0.53
N VAL A 267 5.46 -16.12 -0.59
CA VAL A 267 4.89 -15.89 -1.94
C VAL A 267 4.33 -17.15 -2.61
N GLY A 268 4.69 -18.33 -2.08
CA GLY A 268 4.33 -19.64 -2.62
C GLY A 268 3.02 -20.21 -2.08
#